data_AF-A0A6M3JQY6-F1
#
_entry.id   AF-A0A6M3JQY6-F1
#
_cell.length_a   1.000
_cell.length_b   1.000
_cell.length_c   1.000
_cell.angle_alpha   90.00
_cell.angle_beta   90.00
_cell.angle_gamma   90.00
#
_symmetry.space_group_name_H-M   'P 1'
#
loop_
_entity.id
_entity.type
_entity.pdbx_description
1 polymer ?
#
loop_
_entity_poly.entity_id
_entity_poly.type
_entity_poly.pdbx_seq_one_letter_code
_entity_poly.pdbx_strand_id
1 'polypeptide(L)' 'MGDRYFLEMTCPKCGLRDIDVYFAPTCDFVNWKCKCGHVVDLVKYTGITAEMASNKKEIQKMIKEAAYVIKNKKSH' A
#
# COMPACT_ATOMS: atom_id res chain seq x y z
N MET A 1 10.89 5.90 3.82
CA MET A 1 10.67 4.61 3.10
C MET A 1 9.20 4.54 2.71
N GLY A 2 8.87 4.35 1.43
CA GLY A 2 7.49 4.25 0.91
C GLY A 2 6.74 3.02 1.44
N ASP A 3 5.41 3.00 1.36
CA ASP A 3 4.64 1.83 1.79
C ASP A 3 4.70 0.78 0.69
N ARG A 4 4.97 -0.46 1.10
CA ARG A 4 5.07 -1.61 0.22
C ARG A 4 4.05 -2.62 0.70
N TYR A 5 3.23 -3.09 -0.22
CA TYR A 5 2.22 -4.09 0.02
C TYR A 5 2.46 -5.26 -0.92
N PHE A 6 2.28 -6.47 -0.40
CA PHE A 6 2.17 -7.67 -1.23
C PHE A 6 0.69 -8.00 -1.33
N LEU A 7 0.18 -8.00 -2.55
CA LEU A 7 -1.23 -8.25 -2.84
C LEU A 7 -1.39 -9.64 -3.42
N GLU A 8 -2.49 -10.29 -3.05
CA GLU A 8 -2.99 -11.44 -3.76
C GLU A 8 -3.94 -10.97 -4.86
N MET A 9 -3.55 -11.21 -6.11
CA MET A 9 -4.29 -10.82 -7.31
C MET A 9 -4.71 -12.06 -8.09
N THR A 10 -5.88 -12.02 -8.71
CA THR A 10 -6.28 -13.00 -9.71
C THR A 10 -6.42 -12.29 -11.05
N CYS A 11 -5.73 -12.78 -12.09
CA CYS A 11 -5.80 -12.20 -13.42
C CYS A 11 -7.22 -12.34 -13.98
N PRO A 12 -7.89 -11.23 -14.35
CA PRO A 12 -9.25 -11.29 -14.89
C PRO A 12 -9.30 -11.97 -16.28
N LYS A 13 -8.17 -12.07 -16.98
CA LYS A 13 -8.11 -12.59 -18.35
C LYS A 13 -7.84 -14.09 -18.42
N CYS A 14 -6.95 -14.61 -17.57
CA CYS A 14 -6.55 -16.03 -17.58
C CYS A 14 -6.82 -16.77 -16.26
N GLY A 15 -7.33 -16.09 -15.23
CA GLY A 15 -7.61 -16.68 -13.92
C GLY A 15 -6.38 -17.02 -13.07
N LEU A 16 -5.17 -16.65 -13.51
CA LEU A 16 -3.95 -16.93 -12.75
C LEU A 16 -3.96 -16.13 -11.45
N ARG A 17 -3.84 -16.85 -10.33
CA ARG A 17 -3.73 -16.26 -8.99
C ARG A 17 -2.24 -16.10 -8.64
N ASP A 18 -1.88 -14.90 -8.21
CA ASP A 18 -0.52 -14.50 -7.87
C ASP A 18 -0.57 -13.84 -6.49
N ILE A 19 0.13 -14.43 -5.52
CA ILE A 19 0.06 -14.04 -4.09
C ILE A 19 1.13 -13.04 -3.69
N ASP A 20 2.10 -12.76 -4.58
CA ASP A 20 3.29 -11.96 -4.28
C ASP A 20 3.36 -10.73 -5.20
N VAL A 21 2.22 -10.09 -5.45
CA VAL A 21 2.17 -8.91 -6.32
C VAL A 21 2.65 -7.68 -5.56
N TYR A 22 3.81 -7.18 -5.95
CA TYR A 22 4.41 -5.98 -5.38
C TYR A 22 3.61 -4.72 -5.74
N PHE A 23 3.08 -4.05 -4.72
CA PHE A 23 2.35 -2.79 -4.85
C PHE A 23 2.98 -1.70 -3.98
N ALA A 24 3.44 -0.63 -4.61
CA ALA A 24 3.96 0.54 -3.91
C ALA A 24 3.49 1.82 -4.62
N PRO A 25 2.30 2.35 -4.26
CA PRO A 25 1.70 3.49 -4.93
C PRO A 25 2.51 4.77 -4.74
N THR A 26 3.21 4.92 -3.61
CA THR A 26 4.12 6.05 -3.35
C THR A 26 5.40 6.01 -4.19
N CYS A 27 5.66 4.90 -4.89
CA CYS A 27 6.87 4.67 -5.68
C CYS A 27 6.54 4.34 -7.14
N ASP A 28 5.31 4.65 -7.60
CA ASP A 28 4.81 4.38 -8.95
C ASP A 28 4.77 2.90 -9.36
N PHE A 29 4.94 1.97 -8.41
CA PHE A 29 4.73 0.54 -8.65
C PHE A 29 3.24 0.20 -8.48
N VAL A 30 2.47 0.63 -9.47
CA VAL A 30 1.00 0.57 -9.49
C VAL A 30 0.46 -0.37 -10.57
N ASN A 31 1.33 -0.98 -11.37
CA ASN A 31 0.93 -1.87 -12.44
C ASN A 31 1.48 -3.28 -12.20
N TRP A 32 0.62 -4.29 -12.36
CA TRP A 32 1.01 -5.70 -12.34
C TRP A 32 0.85 -6.28 -13.74
N LYS A 33 1.96 -6.81 -14.28
CA LYS A 33 1.93 -7.54 -15.55
C LYS A 33 1.79 -9.03 -15.28
N CYS A 34 0.63 -9.57 -15.64
CA CYS A 34 0.40 -11.00 -15.59
C CYS A 34 1.24 -11.74 -16.64
N LYS A 35 1.59 -13.01 -16.38
CA LYS A 35 2.33 -13.89 -17.29
C LYS A 35 1.64 -14.09 -18.65
N CYS A 36 0.31 -13.92 -18.73
CA CYS A 36 -0.44 -13.97 -19.99
C CYS A 36 -0.26 -12.71 -20.87
N GLY A 37 0.51 -11.72 -20.41
CA GLY A 37 0.74 -10.46 -21.10
C GLY A 37 -0.28 -9.36 -20.79
N HIS A 38 -1.30 -9.64 -19.98
CA HIS A 38 -2.26 -8.63 -19.54
C HIS A 38 -1.66 -7.76 -18.42
N VAL A 39 -1.82 -6.43 -18.54
CA VAL A 39 -1.41 -5.47 -17.51
C VAL A 39 -2.64 -5.05 -16.72
N VAL A 40 -2.58 -5.20 -15.41
CA VAL A 40 -3.62 -4.81 -14.47
C VAL A 40 -3.14 -3.60 -13.68
N ASP A 41 -3.97 -2.57 -13.63
CA ASP A 41 -3.77 -1.38 -12.82
C ASP A 41 -4.20 -1.70 -11.36
N LEU A 42 -3.21 -1.78 -10.47
CA LEU A 42 -3.40 -2.10 -9.06
C LEU A 42 -4.09 -0.98 -8.29
N VAL A 43 -3.95 0.28 -8.73
CA VAL A 43 -4.65 1.43 -8.13
C VAL A 43 -6.14 1.31 -8.41
N LYS A 44 -6.52 0.98 -9.65
CA LYS A 44 -7.92 0.73 -10.00
C LYS A 44 -8.48 -0.50 -9.29
N TYR A 45 -7.67 -1.54 -9.12
CA TYR A 45 -8.10 -2.76 -8.45
C TYR A 45 -8.32 -2.58 -6.94
N THR A 46 -7.39 -1.90 -6.26
CA THR A 46 -7.43 -1.71 -4.80
C THR A 46 -8.19 -0.46 -4.37
N GLY A 47 -8.33 0.52 -5.26
CA GLY A 47 -8.82 1.85 -4.93
C GLY A 47 -7.83 2.72 -4.15
N ILE A 48 -6.59 2.26 -3.94
CA ILE A 48 -5.59 2.96 -3.11
C ILE A 48 -4.68 3.80 -4.01
N THR A 49 -4.75 5.13 -3.89
CA THR A 49 -3.84 6.05 -4.60
C THR A 49 -2.59 6.35 -3.78
N ALA A 50 -1.58 6.94 -4.45
CA ALA A 50 -0.36 7.40 -3.79
C ALA A 50 -0.65 8.43 -2.69
N GLU A 51 -1.59 9.35 -2.93
CA GLU A 51 -2.02 10.37 -1.97
C GLU A 51 -2.67 9.74 -0.74
N MET A 52 -3.54 8.73 -0.92
CA MET A 52 -4.17 7.99 0.17
C MET A 52 -3.12 7.24 1.02
N ALA A 53 -2.16 6.58 0.37
CA ALA A 53 -1.07 5.89 1.07
C ALA A 53 -0.16 6.87 1.83
N SER A 54 0.16 8.03 1.24
CA SER A 54 0.97 9.06 1.87
C SER A 54 0.27 9.68 3.10
N ASN A 55 -1.01 10.02 2.97
CA ASN A 55 -1.81 10.55 4.07
C ASN A 55 -1.94 9.57 5.23
N LYS A 56 -2.12 8.27 4.94
CA LYS A 56 -2.13 7.23 5.98
C LYS A 56 -0.82 7.22 6.78
N LYS A 57 0.31 7.42 6.10
CA LYS A 57 1.61 7.52 6.76
C LYS A 57 1.74 8.73 7.67
N GLU A 58 1.32 9.90 7.19
CA GLU A 58 1.33 11.11 8.00
C GLU A 58 0.44 10.97 9.23
N ILE A 59 -0.79 10.46 9.06
CA ILE A 59 -1.72 10.22 10.16
C ILE A 59 -1.11 9.22 11.17
N GLN A 60 -0.53 8.11 10.72
CA GLN A 60 0.12 7.15 11.62
C GLN A 60 1.34 7.73 12.33
N LYS A 61 2.10 8.60 11.66
CA LYS A 61 3.24 9.29 12.26
C LYS A 61 2.76 10.24 13.36
N MET A 62 1.75 11.06 13.09
CA MET A 62 1.13 11.96 14.07
C MET A 62 0.59 11.21 15.29
N ILE A 63 -0.08 10.07 15.09
CA ILE A 63 -0.57 9.23 16.20
C ILE A 63 0.60 8.68 17.03
N LYS A 64 1.69 8.21 16.41
CA LYS A 64 2.87 7.71 17.13
C LYS A 64 3.54 8.82 17.93
N GLU A 65 3.70 10.01 17.37
CA GLU A 65 4.27 11.17 18.06
C GLU A 65 3.36 11.61 19.22
N ALA A 66 2.05 11.68 19.01
CA ALA A 66 1.08 11.99 20.07
C ALA A 66 1.09 10.93 21.19
N ALA A 67 1.14 9.64 20.85
CA ALA A 67 1.24 8.56 21.83
C ALA A 67 2.57 8.58 22.60
N TYR A 68 3.68 8.98 21.97
CA TYR A 68 4.96 9.18 22.63
C TYR A 68 4.90 10.32 23.65
N VAL A 69 4.26 11.44 23.30
CA VAL A 69 4.04 12.57 24.23
C VAL A 69 3.18 12.16 25.43
N ILE A 70 2.10 11.39 25.21
CA ILE A 70 1.23 10.92 26.29
C ILE A 70 1.96 9.96 27.24
N LYS A 71 2.80 9.05 26.70
CA LYS A 71 3.60 8.13 27.52
C LYS A 71 4.65 8.85 28.38
N ASN A 72 5.25 9.93 27.87
CA ASN A 72 6.25 10.71 28.62
C ASN A 72 5.64 11.79 29.53
N LYS A 73 4.34 12.10 29.39
CA LYS A 73 3.61 12.99 30.33
C LYS A 73 3.12 12.28 31.62
N LYS A 74 3.36 10.98 31.80
CA LYS A 74 3.04 10.22 33.02
C LYS A 74 4.22 10.09 34.01
N SER A 75 5.23 10.94 33.92
CA SER A 75 6.24 11.13 34.96
C SER A 75 6.35 12.60 35.34
N HIS A 76 5.34 13.08 36.06
CA HIS A 76 5.52 14.16 37.03
C HIS A 76 4.41 14.08 38.08
#